data_AF-A0AAE0Y8Y8-F1
#
_entry.id   AF-A0AAE0Y8Y8-F1
#
_cell.length_a   1.000
_cell.length_b   1.000
_cell.length_c   1.000
_cell.angle_alpha   90.00
_cell.angle_beta   90.00
_cell.angle_gamma   90.00
#
_symmetry.space_group_name_H-M   'P 1'
#
loop_
_entity.id
_entity.type
_entity.pdbx_description
1 polymer ?
#
loop_
_entity_poly.entity_id
_entity_poly.type
_entity_poly.pdbx_seq_one_letter_code
_entity_poly.pdbx_strand_id
1 'polypeptide(L)'
;MSVNDGCCGQNRNKAVVHFYLSLIEKNIFKRIDHYFLYRGHTFLPNDRDFSSIEARKKVDRALVPHDWVKIIEESRQVHPFQVNEMTQEHILDYKTYAEANMKASFTDNNGQKLKFRDLM
;
A
#
# COMPACT_ATOMS: atom_id res chain seq x y z
N MET A 1 10.26 -0.81 9.37
CA MET A 1 10.27 0.41 8.54
C MET A 1 10.04 -0.03 7.10
N SER A 2 8.81 0.08 6.60
CA SER A 2 8.50 -0.22 5.20
C SER A 2 8.63 1.07 4.40
N VAL A 3 9.34 1.01 3.27
CA VAL A 3 9.53 2.15 2.38
C VAL A 3 8.57 1.99 1.21
N ASN A 4 7.97 3.09 0.79
CA ASN A 4 6.97 3.07 -0.25
C ASN A 4 7.57 3.36 -1.63
N ASP A 5 7.10 2.64 -2.65
CA ASP A 5 7.41 2.99 -4.03
C ASP A 5 6.72 4.32 -4.36
N GLY A 6 7.51 5.30 -4.81
CA GLY A 6 7.05 6.65 -5.15
C GLY A 6 6.23 6.71 -6.44
N CYS A 7 5.79 5.56 -6.98
CA CYS A 7 5.03 5.47 -8.21
C CYS A 7 3.72 6.27 -8.12
N CYS A 8 3.56 7.22 -9.06
CA CYS A 8 2.36 8.05 -9.18
C CYS A 8 1.14 7.16 -9.47
N GLY A 9 0.13 7.20 -8.59
CA GLY A 9 -1.13 6.47 -8.76
C GLY A 9 -1.37 5.35 -7.75
N GLN A 10 -0.29 4.74 -7.22
CA GLN A 10 -0.43 3.73 -6.14
C GLN A 10 -0.41 4.40 -4.78
N ASN A 11 0.70 5.07 -4.47
CA ASN A 11 1.09 5.35 -3.10
C ASN A 11 1.32 6.83 -2.80
N ARG A 12 1.40 7.63 -3.87
CA ARG A 12 1.40 9.10 -3.85
C ARG A 12 0.04 9.60 -4.33
N ASN A 13 -1.04 9.18 -3.66
CA ASN A 13 -2.41 9.60 -3.96
C ASN A 13 -3.09 10.23 -2.74
N LYS A 14 -4.18 10.98 -2.99
CA LYS A 14 -4.92 11.67 -1.92
C LYS A 14 -5.54 10.72 -0.91
N ALA A 15 -6.11 9.61 -1.38
CA ALA A 15 -6.79 8.63 -0.54
C ALA A 15 -5.86 8.04 0.53
N VAL A 16 -4.58 7.78 0.22
CA VAL A 16 -3.59 7.25 1.17
C VAL A 16 -3.27 8.28 2.27
N VAL A 17 -3.03 9.53 1.90
CA VAL A 17 -2.78 10.60 2.91
C VAL A 17 -4.01 10.80 3.78
N HIS A 18 -5.19 10.80 3.17
CA HIS A 18 -6.46 10.88 3.86
C HIS A 18 -6.70 9.68 4.79
N PHE A 19 -6.23 8.49 4.42
CA PHE A 19 -6.26 7.30 5.27
C PHE A 19 -5.41 7.49 6.52
N TYR A 20 -4.18 7.96 6.37
CA TYR A 20 -3.31 8.25 7.52
C TYR A 20 -3.89 9.31 8.45
N LEU A 21 -4.47 10.37 7.90
CA LEU A 21 -5.10 11.42 8.72
C LEU A 21 -6.28 10.89 9.54
N SER A 22 -7.15 10.06 8.95
CA SER A 22 -8.29 9.53 9.71
C SER A 22 -7.86 8.60 10.85
N LEU A 23 -6.74 7.90 10.72
CA LEU A 23 -6.17 7.09 11.80
C LEU A 23 -5.63 7.95 12.94
N ILE A 24 -5.07 9.12 12.62
CA ILE A 24 -4.62 10.09 13.63
C ILE A 24 -5.84 10.74 14.32
N GLU A 25 -6.84 11.17 13.56
CA GLU A 25 -8.08 11.74 14.10
C GLU A 25 -8.82 10.76 15.02
N LYS A 26 -8.81 9.47 14.68
CA LYS A 26 -9.35 8.39 15.53
C LYS A 26 -8.46 8.05 16.73
N ASN A 27 -7.37 8.77 16.95
CA ASN A 27 -6.37 8.53 17.99
C ASN A 27 -5.78 7.10 17.97
N ILE A 28 -5.79 6.43 16.81
CA ILE A 28 -5.17 5.10 16.64
C ILE A 28 -3.65 5.27 16.63
N PHE A 29 -3.15 6.29 15.94
CA PHE A 29 -1.73 6.64 15.88
C PHE A 29 -1.52 8.10 16.27
N LYS A 30 -0.43 8.37 17.02
CA LYS A 30 -0.04 9.74 17.37
C LYS A 30 0.72 10.45 16.25
N ARG A 31 1.44 9.69 15.43
CA ARG A 31 2.26 10.18 14.32
C ARG A 31 2.43 9.06 13.30
N ILE A 32 2.40 9.41 12.02
CA ILE A 32 2.67 8.51 10.90
C ILE A 32 3.76 9.16 10.06
N ASP A 33 4.90 8.46 9.92
CA ASP A 33 5.98 8.88 9.04
C ASP A 33 5.91 8.07 7.74
N HIS A 34 5.68 8.74 6.62
CA HIS A 34 5.55 8.12 5.30
C HIS A 34 6.80 8.35 4.47
N TYR A 35 7.60 7.30 4.26
CA TYR A 35 8.86 7.38 3.54
C TYR A 35 8.70 6.94 2.08
N PHE A 36 9.10 7.80 1.15
CA PHE A 36 9.22 7.47 -0.27
C PHE A 36 10.68 7.24 -0.64
N LEU A 37 10.92 6.27 -1.52
CA LEU A 37 12.25 6.05 -2.07
C LEU A 37 12.67 7.24 -2.96
N TYR A 38 13.95 7.64 -2.83
CA TYR A 38 14.56 8.55 -3.80
C TYR A 38 14.85 7.80 -5.11
N ARG A 39 14.80 8.51 -6.25
CA ARG A 39 15.10 7.93 -7.57
C ARG A 39 16.49 7.29 -7.55
N GLY A 40 16.59 5.99 -7.87
CA GLY A 40 17.83 5.22 -7.86
C GLY A 40 17.88 4.07 -6.85
N HIS A 41 16.91 3.99 -5.93
CA HIS A 41 16.74 2.87 -5.00
C HIS A 41 15.57 1.97 -5.41
N THR A 42 15.53 1.57 -6.69
CA THR A 42 14.38 0.89 -7.31
C THR A 42 14.18 -0.55 -6.85
N PHE A 43 15.09 -1.11 -6.04
CA PHE A 43 14.97 -2.48 -5.55
C PHE A 43 14.45 -2.49 -4.11
N LEU A 44 13.15 -2.68 -3.97
CA LEU A 44 12.52 -2.91 -2.68
C LEU A 44 12.75 -4.36 -2.25
N PRO A 45 12.80 -4.65 -0.94
CA PRO A 45 12.94 -6.03 -0.46
C PRO A 45 11.83 -6.98 -0.95
N ASN A 46 10.61 -6.46 -1.18
CA ASN A 46 9.49 -7.22 -1.72
C ASN A 46 9.72 -7.68 -3.17
N ASP A 47 10.57 -7.01 -3.96
CA ASP A 47 10.88 -7.41 -5.34
C ASP A 47 11.54 -8.79 -5.37
N ARG A 48 12.31 -9.13 -4.33
CA ARG A 48 12.90 -10.47 -4.17
C ARG A 48 11.84 -11.53 -3.91
N ASP A 49 10.85 -11.21 -3.09
CA ASP A 49 9.74 -12.11 -2.80
C ASP A 49 8.88 -12.33 -4.07
N PHE A 50 8.56 -11.26 -4.80
CA PHE A 50 7.87 -11.36 -6.09
C PHE A 50 8.66 -12.14 -7.14
N SER A 51 9.98 -11.98 -7.18
CA SER A 51 10.85 -12.76 -8.08
C SER A 51 10.76 -14.27 -7.81
N SER A 52 10.66 -14.66 -6.54
CA SER A 52 10.55 -16.07 -6.13
C SER A 52 9.19 -16.65 -6.54
N ILE A 53 8.11 -15.88 -6.34
CA ILE A 53 6.75 -16.25 -6.77
C ILE A 53 6.68 -16.35 -8.30
N GLU A 54 7.27 -15.40 -9.02
CA GLU A 54 7.29 -15.41 -10.50
C GLU A 54 8.07 -16.61 -11.05
N ALA A 55 9.19 -16.98 -10.42
CA ALA A 55 9.94 -18.17 -10.78
C ALA A 55 9.10 -19.44 -10.58
N ARG A 56 8.34 -19.55 -9.48
CA ARG A 56 7.44 -20.69 -9.25
C ARG A 56 6.27 -20.73 -10.23
N LYS A 57 5.67 -19.57 -10.54
CA LYS A 57 4.58 -19.41 -11.51
C LYS A 57 4.96 -19.90 -12.92
N LYS A 58 6.24 -19.80 -13.30
CA LYS A 58 6.73 -20.31 -14.59
C LYS A 58 6.68 -21.84 -14.67
N VAL A 59 6.72 -22.52 -13.53
CA VAL A 59 6.67 -23.99 -13.41
C VAL A 59 5.24 -24.48 -13.16
N ASP A 60 4.51 -23.81 -12.25
CA ASP A 60 3.13 -24.15 -11.91
C ASP A 60 2.21 -22.98 -12.28
N ARG A 61 1.32 -23.20 -13.26
CA ARG A 61 0.55 -22.14 -13.91
C ARG A 61 -0.81 -21.98 -13.22
N ALA A 62 -1.06 -20.82 -12.64
CA ALA A 62 -2.37 -20.50 -12.06
C ALA A 62 -3.45 -20.46 -13.15
N LEU A 63 -4.50 -21.28 -13.02
CA LEU A 63 -5.67 -21.28 -13.88
C LEU A 63 -6.87 -20.66 -13.16
N VAL A 64 -6.99 -20.89 -11.86
CA VAL A 64 -8.00 -20.27 -10.98
C VAL A 64 -7.34 -19.44 -9.88
N PRO A 65 -8.05 -18.47 -9.26
CA PRO A 65 -7.51 -17.65 -8.18
C PRO A 65 -6.92 -18.47 -7.02
N HIS A 66 -7.54 -19.61 -6.68
CA HIS A 66 -7.06 -20.47 -5.60
C HIS A 66 -5.69 -21.11 -5.90
N ASP A 67 -5.34 -21.35 -7.17
CA ASP A 67 -4.02 -21.92 -7.53
C ASP A 67 -2.87 -20.99 -7.11
N TRP A 68 -3.14 -19.68 -7.03
CA TRP A 68 -2.15 -18.71 -6.56
C TRP A 68 -1.75 -18.94 -5.11
N VAL A 69 -2.66 -19.44 -4.27
CA VAL A 69 -2.37 -19.76 -2.87
C VAL A 69 -1.23 -20.76 -2.81
N LYS A 70 -1.39 -21.87 -3.52
CA LYS A 70 -0.38 -22.93 -3.61
C LYS A 70 0.94 -22.44 -4.22
N ILE A 71 0.86 -21.69 -5.33
CA ILE A 71 2.07 -21.14 -5.99
C ILE A 71 2.86 -20.24 -5.05
N ILE A 72 2.17 -19.40 -4.28
CA ILE A 72 2.83 -18.48 -3.34
C ILE A 72 3.43 -19.26 -2.17
N GLU A 73 2.70 -20.18 -1.54
CA GLU A 73 3.21 -21.00 -0.43
C GLU A 73 4.44 -21.82 -0.83
N GLU A 74 4.42 -22.43 -2.03
CA GLU A 74 5.51 -23.26 -2.53
C GLU A 74 6.69 -22.47 -3.13
N SER A 75 6.54 -21.16 -3.33
CA SER A 75 7.57 -20.33 -3.95
C SER A 75 8.83 -20.17 -3.11
N ARG A 76 8.77 -20.47 -1.80
CA ARG A 76 9.89 -20.35 -0.88
C ARG A 76 9.96 -21.55 0.06
N GLN A 77 11.09 -22.27 0.00
CA GLN A 77 11.30 -23.48 0.80
C GLN A 77 11.67 -23.19 2.26
N VAL A 78 12.44 -22.10 2.50
CA VAL A 78 12.89 -21.70 3.84
C VAL A 78 12.08 -20.49 4.29
N HIS A 79 11.23 -20.66 5.29
CA HIS A 79 10.17 -19.72 5.69
C HIS A 79 9.15 -19.46 4.56
N PRO A 80 8.24 -20.43 4.31
CA PRO A 80 7.16 -20.27 3.35
C PRO A 80 6.31 -19.04 3.63
N PHE A 81 5.72 -18.49 2.58
CA PHE A 81 4.76 -17.39 2.72
C PHE A 81 3.49 -17.89 3.39
N GLN A 82 2.92 -17.09 4.29
CA GLN A 82 1.57 -17.32 4.80
C GLN A 82 0.59 -16.60 3.89
N VAL A 83 -0.29 -17.36 3.23
CA VAL A 83 -1.30 -16.80 2.33
C VAL A 83 -2.65 -16.76 3.04
N ASN A 84 -3.23 -15.57 3.14
CA ASN A 84 -4.59 -15.39 3.62
C ASN A 84 -5.48 -15.02 2.44
N GLU A 85 -6.44 -15.88 2.10
CA GLU A 85 -7.39 -15.60 1.02
C GLU A 85 -8.31 -14.44 1.42
N MET A 86 -8.28 -13.37 0.64
CA MET A 86 -9.13 -12.20 0.86
C MET A 86 -10.43 -12.31 0.08
N THR A 87 -11.55 -12.14 0.77
CA THR A 87 -12.88 -11.97 0.15
C THR A 87 -13.23 -10.48 0.00
N GLN A 88 -14.31 -10.18 -0.73
CA GLN A 88 -14.76 -8.80 -0.97
C GLN A 88 -15.05 -8.02 0.34
N GLU A 89 -15.47 -8.70 1.40
CA GLU A 89 -15.74 -8.05 2.70
C GLU A 89 -14.50 -7.48 3.37
N HIS A 90 -13.31 -7.98 3.00
CA HIS A 90 -12.03 -7.46 3.45
C HIS A 90 -11.57 -6.25 2.64
N ILE A 91 -12.18 -5.98 1.49
CA ILE A 91 -11.82 -4.88 0.59
C ILE A 91 -12.77 -3.71 0.83
N LEU A 92 -12.29 -2.71 1.58
CA LEU A 92 -13.06 -1.54 1.96
C LEU A 92 -12.88 -0.40 0.95
N ASP A 93 -13.99 0.22 0.53
CA ASP A 93 -13.95 1.44 -0.29
C ASP A 93 -13.66 2.68 0.57
N TYR A 94 -12.37 2.91 0.76
CA TYR A 94 -11.91 4.10 1.48
C TYR A 94 -12.06 5.39 0.66
N LYS A 95 -12.12 5.30 -0.67
CA LYS A 95 -12.17 6.48 -1.54
C LYS A 95 -13.49 7.21 -1.36
N THR A 96 -14.61 6.49 -1.47
CA THR A 96 -15.95 7.06 -1.27
C THR A 96 -16.12 7.55 0.18
N TYR A 97 -15.58 6.81 1.16
CA TYR A 97 -15.59 7.22 2.56
C TYR A 97 -14.84 8.55 2.78
N ALA A 98 -13.64 8.70 2.20
CA ALA A 98 -12.83 9.91 2.33
C ALA A 98 -13.50 11.12 1.66
N GLU A 99 -14.09 10.95 0.47
CA GLU A 99 -14.80 12.02 -0.23
C GLU A 99 -16.01 12.53 0.56
N ALA A 100 -16.74 11.65 1.26
CA ALA A 100 -17.89 12.01 2.06
C ALA A 100 -17.55 12.68 3.40
N ASN A 101 -16.43 12.30 4.04
CA ASN A 101 -16.13 12.71 5.42
C ASN A 101 -15.08 13.82 5.53
N MET A 102 -14.34 14.13 4.46
CA MET A 102 -13.17 15.00 4.58
C MET A 102 -13.43 16.41 4.04
N LYS A 103 -13.42 17.39 4.94
CA LYS A 103 -13.41 18.81 4.58
C LYS A 103 -12.00 19.17 4.11
N ALA A 104 -11.85 19.43 2.82
CA ALA A 104 -10.57 19.75 2.20
C ALA A 104 -10.07 21.15 2.62
N SER A 105 -9.41 21.23 3.78
CA SER A 105 -8.46 22.31 4.03
C SER A 105 -7.25 21.79 4.77
N PHE A 106 -6.18 21.54 4.02
CA PHE A 106 -4.85 21.45 4.59
C PHE A 106 -4.43 22.89 4.87
N THR A 107 -4.24 23.23 6.14
CA THR A 107 -3.80 24.56 6.55
C THR A 107 -2.38 24.46 7.04
N ASP A 108 -1.50 25.32 6.54
CA ASP A 108 -0.14 25.47 7.07
C ASP A 108 -0.19 25.99 8.53
N ASN A 109 0.92 25.90 9.25
CA ASN A 109 1.09 26.50 10.58
C ASN A 109 0.81 28.02 10.60
N ASN A 110 0.82 28.66 9.43
CA ASN A 110 0.50 30.07 9.22
C ASN A 110 -0.96 30.33 8.76
N GLY A 111 -1.82 29.31 8.74
CA GLY A 111 -3.22 29.44 8.33
C GLY A 111 -3.46 29.58 6.83
N GLN A 112 -2.45 29.37 5.98
CA GLN A 112 -2.63 29.34 4.53
C GLN A 112 -3.18 27.99 4.05
N LYS A 113 -4.13 28.04 3.11
CA LYS A 113 -4.65 26.84 2.44
C LYS A 113 -3.58 26.26 1.52
N LEU A 114 -3.11 25.06 1.84
CA LEU A 114 -2.18 24.30 1.02
C LEU A 114 -2.95 23.53 -0.05
N LYS A 115 -2.46 23.57 -1.29
CA LYS A 115 -2.96 22.66 -2.32
C LYS A 115 -2.30 21.31 -2.12
N PHE A 116 -3.07 20.25 -2.26
CA PHE A 116 -2.56 18.89 -2.10
C PHE A 116 -1.38 18.54 -3.03
N ARG A 117 -1.29 19.20 -4.19
CA ARG A 117 -0.16 19.06 -5.12
C ARG A 117 1.17 19.53 -4.51
N ASP A 118 1.12 20.47 -3.59
CA ASP A 118 2.32 21.07 -3.00
C ASP A 118 2.83 20.25 -1.80
N LEU A 119 2.02 19.27 -1.34
CA LEU A 119 2.36 18.33 -0.26
C LEU A 119 2.95 17.01 -0.78
N MET A 120 2.81 16.71 -2.07
CA MET A 120 3.23 15.44 -2.66
C MET A 120 4.43 15.58 -3.54
#